data_AF-A0AA40L1J1-F1
#
_entry.id   AF-A0AA40L1J1-F1
#
_cell.length_a   1.000
_cell.length_b   1.000
_cell.length_c   1.000
_cell.angle_alpha   90.00
_cell.angle_beta   90.00
_cell.angle_gamma   90.00
#
_symmetry.space_group_name_H-M   'P 1'
#
loop_
_entity.id
_entity.type
_entity.pdbx_description
1 polymer ?
#
loop_
_entity_poly.entity_id
_entity_poly.type
_entity_poly.pdbx_seq_one_letter_code
_entity_poly.pdbx_strand_id
1 'polypeptide(L)'
;DFFRPTKPKPSAKRSQVELKKSRLRLSLQEKLFAYYRRKVAIPADEQARAKQAAVDICAELRSFLRAKLPDMPLRDMYLSGSLYDDLQVVTADHIQLIVPLMLEQNLWSCIPGEDTIMNIPGFYLVRRENPEYFPRGSSYWDRCVVGGYLSPKAVADTFEKVVAGSINWPAIGTLLDYVIRPAAPPADLTLEVQYDPERHLFIDFLPSLTLGDIILVAKPHRLAQNDNLWRLSLRPAETARLRALDQCDSGCRCLCLKIFKAVCKSNPALGHLTASQLTNVILHLSQEESDWSQDVLADRFLQALKGLIRYLEAGVLPSALNPKVNLFSELTPEEVDELGYTLYSSLSEPEVLLQT
;
A
#
# COMPACT_ATOMS: atom_id res chain seq x y z
N ASP A 1 -35.33 46.82 -42.21
CA ASP A 1 -35.95 45.94 -41.20
C ASP A 1 -35.16 44.66 -40.96
N PHE A 2 -35.16 44.27 -39.70
CA PHE A 2 -34.41 43.22 -39.02
C PHE A 2 -34.38 41.83 -39.69
N PHE A 3 -33.16 41.28 -39.85
CA PHE A 3 -32.95 39.82 -39.85
C PHE A 3 -32.22 39.44 -38.54
N ARG A 4 -32.94 38.79 -37.63
CA ARG A 4 -32.36 38.12 -36.44
C ARG A 4 -32.16 36.63 -36.76
N PRO A 5 -30.99 36.03 -36.53
CA PRO A 5 -30.86 34.59 -36.52
C PRO A 5 -31.53 34.01 -35.27
N THR A 6 -32.38 33.01 -35.47
CA THR A 6 -33.02 32.22 -34.42
C THR A 6 -31.98 31.38 -33.68
N LYS A 7 -31.79 31.65 -32.38
CA LYS A 7 -31.04 30.76 -31.49
C LYS A 7 -31.77 29.40 -31.40
N PRO A 8 -31.07 28.26 -31.51
CA PRO A 8 -31.71 26.96 -31.32
C PRO A 8 -32.14 26.82 -29.85
N LYS A 9 -33.43 26.49 -29.63
CA LYS A 9 -33.95 26.12 -28.31
C LYS A 9 -33.22 24.86 -27.80
N PRO A 10 -32.71 24.83 -26.57
CA PRO A 10 -32.18 23.58 -25.99
C PRO A 10 -33.33 22.57 -25.88
N SER A 11 -33.11 21.36 -26.41
CA SER A 11 -34.14 20.34 -26.49
C SER A 11 -34.50 19.83 -25.08
N ALA A 12 -35.79 19.87 -24.74
CA ALA A 12 -36.32 19.46 -23.42
C ALA A 12 -36.02 18.00 -23.02
N LYS A 13 -35.61 17.16 -23.97
CA LYS A 13 -35.12 15.80 -23.70
C LYS A 13 -33.73 15.78 -23.07
N ARG A 14 -32.85 16.73 -23.42
CA ARG A 14 -31.50 16.84 -22.85
C ARG A 14 -31.56 17.28 -21.38
N SER A 15 -32.44 18.22 -21.06
CA SER A 15 -32.66 18.71 -19.70
C SER A 15 -33.30 17.67 -18.77
N GLN A 16 -34.24 16.85 -19.23
CA GLN A 16 -34.80 15.77 -18.41
C GLN A 16 -33.78 14.66 -18.09
N VAL A 17 -32.88 14.34 -19.02
CA VAL A 17 -31.80 13.37 -18.79
C VAL A 17 -30.74 13.92 -17.83
N GLU A 18 -30.40 15.20 -17.93
CA GLU A 18 -29.53 15.89 -16.97
C GLU A 18 -30.16 15.98 -15.57
N LEU A 19 -31.47 16.22 -15.47
CA LEU A 19 -32.21 16.19 -14.20
C LEU A 19 -32.26 14.80 -13.55
N LYS A 20 -32.42 13.73 -14.36
CA LYS A 20 -32.34 12.36 -13.84
C LYS A 20 -30.93 12.00 -13.40
N LYS A 21 -29.91 12.35 -14.18
CA LYS A 21 -28.50 12.12 -13.84
C LYS A 21 -28.08 12.87 -12.58
N SER A 22 -28.49 14.13 -12.42
CA SER A 22 -28.20 14.92 -11.21
C SER A 22 -28.89 14.34 -9.97
N ARG A 23 -30.14 13.87 -10.09
CA ARG A 23 -30.82 13.16 -8.98
C ARG A 23 -30.13 11.85 -8.59
N LEU A 24 -29.68 11.06 -9.56
CA LEU A 24 -28.93 9.82 -9.31
C LEU A 24 -27.54 10.09 -8.70
N ARG A 25 -26.89 11.20 -9.10
CA ARG A 25 -25.63 11.65 -8.49
C ARG A 25 -25.83 12.06 -7.04
N LEU A 26 -26.86 12.85 -6.75
CA LEU A 26 -27.21 13.25 -5.37
C LEU A 26 -27.49 12.02 -4.50
N SER A 27 -28.20 11.02 -5.02
CA SER A 27 -28.44 9.77 -4.27
C SER A 27 -27.17 8.93 -4.06
N LEU A 28 -26.28 8.87 -5.06
CA LEU A 28 -25.02 8.14 -4.91
C LEU A 28 -24.08 8.82 -3.92
N GLN A 29 -24.00 10.16 -3.98
CA GLN A 29 -23.23 10.99 -3.06
C GLN A 29 -23.59 10.69 -1.60
N GLU A 30 -24.89 10.73 -1.27
CA GLU A 30 -25.39 10.43 0.07
C GLU A 30 -25.08 8.99 0.48
N LYS A 31 -25.22 8.03 -0.44
CA LYS A 31 -24.89 6.61 -0.19
C LYS A 31 -23.41 6.40 0.08
N LEU A 32 -22.52 7.09 -0.63
CA LEU A 32 -21.07 7.02 -0.41
C LEU A 32 -20.69 7.56 0.97
N PHE A 33 -21.25 8.69 1.39
CA PHE A 33 -21.03 9.20 2.75
C PHE A 33 -21.62 8.29 3.83
N ALA A 34 -22.81 7.74 3.59
CA ALA A 34 -23.43 6.79 4.51
C ALA A 34 -22.60 5.51 4.64
N TYR A 35 -22.10 4.97 3.52
CA TYR A 35 -21.20 3.83 3.48
C TYR A 35 -19.89 4.15 4.23
N TYR A 36 -19.31 5.33 3.98
CA TYR A 36 -18.10 5.76 4.67
C TYR A 36 -18.26 5.74 6.19
N ARG A 37 -19.33 6.37 6.71
CA ARG A 37 -19.59 6.46 8.15
C ARG A 37 -19.92 5.12 8.80
N ARG A 38 -20.60 4.21 8.08
CA ARG A 38 -21.09 2.94 8.64
C ARG A 38 -20.10 1.78 8.52
N LYS A 39 -19.28 1.76 7.46
CA LYS A 39 -18.48 0.59 7.08
C LYS A 39 -17.00 0.90 6.88
N VAL A 40 -16.66 2.11 6.44
CA VAL A 40 -15.27 2.43 6.06
C VAL A 40 -14.47 3.01 7.23
N ALA A 41 -15.07 3.95 7.96
CA ALA A 41 -14.43 4.64 9.07
C ALA A 41 -14.22 3.69 10.25
N ILE A 42 -12.96 3.58 10.69
CA ILE A 42 -12.61 2.82 11.88
C ILE A 42 -12.97 3.66 13.11
N PRO A 43 -13.62 3.09 14.14
CA PRO A 43 -13.85 3.78 15.40
C PRO A 43 -12.57 4.34 16.00
N ALA A 44 -12.60 5.58 16.49
CA ALA A 44 -11.40 6.26 17.01
C ALA A 44 -10.71 5.47 18.13
N ASP A 45 -11.49 4.86 19.03
CA ASP A 45 -10.98 4.05 20.14
C ASP A 45 -10.28 2.77 19.65
N GLU A 46 -10.83 2.13 18.60
CA GLU A 46 -10.19 0.97 17.96
C GLU A 46 -8.84 1.36 17.38
N GLN A 47 -8.83 2.44 16.60
CA GLN A 47 -7.65 2.91 15.91
C GLN A 47 -6.56 3.32 16.91
N ALA A 48 -6.93 3.99 18.00
CA ALA A 48 -6.01 4.39 19.05
C ALA A 48 -5.40 3.17 19.77
N ARG A 49 -6.22 2.18 20.16
CA ARG A 49 -5.73 0.95 20.81
C ARG A 49 -4.78 0.16 19.90
N ALA A 50 -5.14 -0.02 18.64
CA ALA A 50 -4.29 -0.73 17.68
C ALA A 50 -2.96 0.00 17.43
N LYS A 51 -2.98 1.34 17.30
CA LYS A 51 -1.75 2.14 17.19
C LYS A 51 -0.88 2.02 18.44
N GLN A 52 -1.49 2.07 19.62
CA GLN A 52 -0.78 1.95 20.90
C GLN A 52 -0.09 0.59 21.02
N ALA A 53 -0.81 -0.50 20.73
CA ALA A 53 -0.24 -1.85 20.74
C ALA A 53 0.98 -1.98 19.81
N ALA A 54 0.91 -1.39 18.61
CA ALA A 54 2.05 -1.38 17.69
C ALA A 54 3.24 -0.57 18.23
N VAL A 55 2.99 0.57 18.88
CA VAL A 55 4.05 1.41 19.49
C VAL A 55 4.74 0.67 20.63
N ASP A 56 3.97 0.02 21.50
CA ASP A 56 4.50 -0.71 22.66
C ASP A 56 5.36 -1.90 22.20
N ILE A 57 4.87 -2.67 21.22
CA ILE A 57 5.63 -3.77 20.62
C ILE A 57 6.91 -3.27 19.93
N CYS A 58 6.85 -2.15 19.21
CA CYS A 58 8.02 -1.55 18.59
C CYS A 58 9.08 -1.12 19.62
N ALA A 59 8.65 -0.60 20.77
CA ALA A 59 9.54 -0.20 21.85
C ALA A 59 10.24 -1.42 22.50
N GLU A 60 9.50 -2.47 22.81
CA GLU A 60 10.03 -3.72 23.37
C GLU A 60 11.01 -4.40 22.42
N LEU A 61 10.67 -4.46 21.13
CA LEU A 61 11.55 -5.06 20.13
C LEU A 61 12.84 -4.29 19.95
N ARG A 62 12.79 -2.96 20.01
CA ARG A 62 13.99 -2.13 19.95
C ARG A 62 14.91 -2.41 21.14
N SER A 63 14.36 -2.58 22.34
CA SER A 63 15.12 -2.96 23.53
C SER A 63 15.78 -4.33 23.35
N PHE A 64 14.99 -5.31 22.88
CA PHE A 64 15.46 -6.68 22.68
C PHE A 64 16.57 -6.79 21.64
N LEU A 65 16.40 -6.19 20.45
CA LEU A 65 17.38 -6.27 19.37
C LEU A 65 18.72 -5.64 19.78
N ARG A 66 18.69 -4.49 20.50
CA ARG A 66 19.91 -3.87 21.03
C ARG A 66 20.64 -4.77 22.03
N ALA A 67 19.91 -5.54 22.83
CA ALA A 67 20.50 -6.44 23.82
C ALA A 67 21.02 -7.76 23.23
N LYS A 68 20.33 -8.32 22.23
CA LYS A 68 20.63 -9.65 21.67
C LYS A 68 21.48 -9.63 20.40
N LEU A 69 21.42 -8.55 19.63
CA LEU A 69 22.13 -8.40 18.36
C LEU A 69 22.86 -7.05 18.31
N PRO A 70 23.78 -6.78 19.26
CA PRO A 70 24.49 -5.50 19.32
C PRO A 70 25.34 -5.24 18.07
N ASP A 71 25.83 -6.30 17.43
CA ASP A 71 26.65 -6.21 16.22
C ASP A 71 25.84 -6.01 14.94
N MET A 72 24.50 -6.17 14.99
CA MET A 72 23.65 -5.98 13.82
C MET A 72 23.47 -4.48 13.55
N PRO A 73 23.90 -3.97 12.39
CA PRO A 73 23.88 -2.53 12.12
C PRO A 73 22.47 -2.08 11.74
N LEU A 74 21.67 -1.73 12.74
CA LEU A 74 20.29 -1.26 12.61
C LEU A 74 20.13 0.20 13.04
N ARG A 75 19.23 0.93 12.38
CA ARG A 75 18.67 2.16 12.94
C ARG A 75 17.42 1.85 13.77
N ASP A 76 16.88 2.88 14.40
CA ASP A 76 15.64 2.75 15.14
C ASP A 76 14.49 2.34 14.22
N MET A 77 13.84 1.24 14.59
CA MET A 77 12.62 0.77 13.94
C MET A 77 11.50 1.79 14.10
N TYR A 78 10.63 1.86 13.10
CA TYR A 78 9.50 2.79 13.11
C TYR A 78 8.27 2.19 12.42
N LEU A 79 7.10 2.65 12.84
CA LEU A 79 5.83 2.21 12.30
C LEU A 79 5.54 2.91 10.96
N SER A 80 4.92 2.17 10.06
CA SER A 80 4.45 2.61 8.76
C SER A 80 3.17 1.84 8.40
N GLY A 81 2.55 2.15 7.27
CA GLY A 81 1.34 1.47 6.83
C GLY A 81 0.08 2.31 6.98
N SER A 82 -1.05 1.79 6.49
CA SER A 82 -2.27 2.60 6.37
C SER A 82 -2.90 2.96 7.70
N LEU A 83 -2.66 2.16 8.76
CA LEU A 83 -3.13 2.46 10.11
C LEU A 83 -2.52 3.75 10.63
N TYR A 84 -1.18 3.83 10.55
CA TYR A 84 -0.40 4.98 10.95
C TYR A 84 -0.80 6.21 10.14
N ASP A 85 -1.17 5.99 8.88
CA ASP A 85 -1.51 7.05 7.96
C ASP A 85 -2.98 7.53 7.96
N ASP A 86 -3.84 7.00 8.82
CA ASP A 86 -5.30 7.27 8.84
C ASP A 86 -6.03 6.91 7.53
N LEU A 87 -5.39 6.05 6.72
CA LEU A 87 -5.89 5.55 5.45
C LEU A 87 -6.39 4.10 5.54
N GLN A 88 -6.31 3.46 6.70
CA GLN A 88 -6.91 2.14 6.90
C GLN A 88 -8.43 2.23 6.98
N VAL A 89 -9.07 1.12 6.65
CA VAL A 89 -10.52 1.04 6.43
C VAL A 89 -11.07 -0.24 7.04
N VAL A 90 -12.36 -0.20 7.39
CA VAL A 90 -13.14 -1.30 7.97
C VAL A 90 -12.72 -1.64 9.40
N THR A 91 -11.47 -2.03 9.63
CA THR A 91 -10.93 -2.38 10.95
C THR A 91 -9.43 -2.08 11.00
N ALA A 92 -8.90 -1.83 12.20
CA ALA A 92 -7.48 -1.64 12.46
C ALA A 92 -6.78 -3.00 12.63
N ASP A 93 -6.52 -3.66 11.51
CA ASP A 93 -6.02 -5.04 11.46
C ASP A 93 -4.61 -5.20 10.91
N HIS A 94 -3.97 -4.13 10.44
CA HIS A 94 -2.70 -4.24 9.71
C HIS A 94 -1.81 -3.01 9.85
N ILE A 95 -0.55 -3.22 10.19
CA ILE A 95 0.49 -2.19 10.25
C ILE A 95 1.85 -2.78 9.84
N GLN A 96 2.76 -1.92 9.39
CA GLN A 96 4.11 -2.32 9.02
C GLN A 96 5.10 -1.77 10.05
N LEU A 97 6.04 -2.60 10.48
CA LEU A 97 7.18 -2.19 11.29
C LEU A 97 8.42 -2.21 10.40
N ILE A 98 8.92 -1.02 10.06
CA ILE A 98 10.09 -0.88 9.20
C ILE A 98 11.34 -1.18 10.03
N VAL A 99 12.19 -2.05 9.49
CA VAL A 99 13.47 -2.44 10.09
C VAL A 99 14.61 -1.86 9.24
N PRO A 100 15.05 -0.62 9.52
CA PRO A 100 16.05 0.08 8.71
C PRO A 100 17.45 -0.48 8.96
N LEU A 101 18.01 -1.14 7.94
CA LEU A 101 19.35 -1.70 7.96
C LEU A 101 20.36 -0.67 7.48
N MET A 102 21.51 -0.59 8.16
CA MET A 102 22.60 0.27 7.73
C MET A 102 23.56 -0.50 6.83
N LEU A 103 23.77 0.03 5.63
CA LEU A 103 24.76 -0.46 4.67
C LEU A 103 25.94 0.52 4.58
N GLU A 104 27.14 -0.03 4.47
CA GLU A 104 28.36 0.72 4.28
C GLU A 104 28.43 1.25 2.84
N GLN A 105 28.43 2.56 2.64
CA GLN A 105 28.28 3.19 1.32
C GLN A 105 29.30 2.68 0.26
N ASN A 106 30.52 2.33 0.67
CA ASN A 106 31.58 1.91 -0.25
C ASN A 106 31.58 0.40 -0.57
N LEU A 107 30.71 -0.38 0.08
CA LEU A 107 30.64 -1.84 -0.08
C LEU A 107 29.40 -2.28 -0.87
N TRP A 108 28.44 -1.39 -1.13
CA TRP A 108 27.16 -1.75 -1.73
C TRP A 108 26.75 -0.78 -2.83
N SER A 109 26.17 -1.31 -3.91
CA SER A 109 25.53 -0.51 -4.95
C SER A 109 24.17 -1.08 -5.34
N CYS A 110 23.30 -0.23 -5.87
CA CYS A 110 21.99 -0.62 -6.41
C CYS A 110 22.06 -0.71 -7.93
N ILE A 111 21.49 -1.77 -8.50
CA ILE A 111 21.31 -1.94 -9.94
C ILE A 111 19.80 -2.02 -10.21
N PRO A 112 19.23 -1.09 -10.98
CA PRO A 112 17.82 -1.13 -11.37
C PRO A 112 17.48 -2.45 -12.06
N GLY A 113 16.34 -3.04 -11.73
CA GLY A 113 15.91 -4.32 -12.26
C GLY A 113 15.71 -4.32 -13.76
N GLU A 114 15.33 -3.18 -14.35
CA GLU A 114 15.27 -2.97 -15.81
C GLU A 114 16.64 -3.05 -16.50
N ASP A 115 17.73 -2.78 -15.78
CA ASP A 115 19.10 -2.84 -16.32
C ASP A 115 19.74 -4.23 -16.12
N THR A 116 18.98 -5.18 -15.58
CA THR A 116 19.40 -6.57 -15.37
C THR A 116 18.72 -7.50 -16.38
N ILE A 117 19.20 -8.74 -16.47
CA ILE A 117 18.56 -9.80 -17.27
C ILE A 117 17.11 -10.10 -16.85
N MET A 118 16.70 -9.75 -15.63
CA MET A 118 15.33 -9.97 -15.16
C MET A 118 14.36 -8.94 -15.76
N ASN A 119 14.86 -7.76 -16.14
CA ASN A 119 14.10 -6.67 -16.76
C ASN A 119 12.79 -6.33 -16.01
N ILE A 120 12.89 -6.10 -14.70
CA ILE A 120 11.73 -5.82 -13.82
C ILE A 120 11.85 -4.42 -13.20
N PRO A 121 11.18 -3.41 -13.78
CA PRO A 121 11.13 -2.06 -13.20
C PRO A 121 10.53 -2.05 -11.80
N GLY A 122 11.03 -1.16 -10.94
CA GLY A 122 10.55 -1.03 -9.56
C GLY A 122 11.15 -2.06 -8.59
N PHE A 123 12.06 -2.89 -9.09
CA PHE A 123 12.88 -3.81 -8.31
C PHE A 123 14.36 -3.52 -8.54
N TYR A 124 15.21 -3.94 -7.61
CA TYR A 124 16.64 -3.67 -7.62
C TYR A 124 17.45 -4.88 -7.15
N LEU A 125 18.62 -5.08 -7.74
CA LEU A 125 19.68 -5.88 -7.13
C LEU A 125 20.57 -4.98 -6.28
N VAL A 126 21.04 -5.52 -5.15
CA VAL A 126 22.02 -4.85 -4.30
C VAL A 126 23.34 -5.62 -4.40
N ARG A 127 24.34 -5.06 -5.08
CA ARG A 127 25.61 -5.74 -5.38
C ARG A 127 26.67 -5.43 -4.32
N ARG A 128 27.45 -6.45 -3.95
CA ARG A 128 28.64 -6.29 -3.10
C ARG A 128 29.80 -5.75 -3.94
N GLU A 129 30.27 -4.55 -3.63
CA GLU A 129 31.37 -3.86 -4.30
C GLU A 129 32.71 -4.15 -3.63
N ASN A 130 33.81 -4.06 -4.38
CA ASN A 130 35.18 -4.18 -3.86
C ASN A 130 35.47 -5.45 -3.02
N PRO A 131 35.02 -6.66 -3.42
CA PRO A 131 35.24 -7.87 -2.63
C PRO A 131 36.72 -8.30 -2.54
N GLU A 132 37.57 -7.87 -3.47
CA GLU A 132 39.01 -8.15 -3.46
C GLU A 132 39.76 -7.31 -2.42
N TYR A 133 39.34 -6.06 -2.23
CA TYR A 133 39.96 -5.12 -1.29
C TYR A 133 39.37 -5.25 0.12
N PHE A 134 38.07 -5.48 0.21
CA PHE A 134 37.33 -5.72 1.45
C PHE A 134 36.75 -7.13 1.40
N PRO A 135 37.48 -8.15 1.89
CA PRO A 135 37.06 -9.54 1.77
C PRO A 135 35.76 -9.81 2.56
N ARG A 136 35.15 -10.98 2.29
CA ARG A 136 33.95 -11.43 3.03
C ARG A 136 34.21 -11.43 4.55
N GLY A 137 33.28 -10.85 5.29
CA GLY A 137 33.39 -10.60 6.73
C GLY A 137 33.71 -9.14 7.06
N SER A 138 34.03 -8.31 6.06
CA SER A 138 34.24 -6.87 6.24
C SER A 138 32.93 -6.12 6.51
N SER A 139 31.79 -6.67 6.06
CA SER A 139 30.44 -6.17 6.39
C SER A 139 29.67 -7.23 7.16
N TYR A 140 28.82 -6.79 8.11
CA TYR A 140 27.89 -7.68 8.80
C TYR A 140 27.00 -8.45 7.80
N TRP A 141 26.60 -7.78 6.72
CA TRP A 141 25.68 -8.29 5.70
C TRP A 141 26.31 -9.25 4.70
N ASP A 142 27.64 -9.47 4.75
CA ASP A 142 28.30 -10.49 3.92
C ASP A 142 27.73 -11.90 4.17
N ARG A 143 27.11 -12.14 5.35
CA ARG A 143 26.39 -13.39 5.69
C ARG A 143 25.10 -13.62 4.87
N CYS A 144 24.53 -12.54 4.32
CA CYS A 144 23.30 -12.56 3.52
C CYS A 144 23.59 -12.42 2.02
N VAL A 145 24.86 -12.48 1.62
CA VAL A 145 25.26 -12.39 0.21
C VAL A 145 25.11 -13.75 -0.47
N VAL A 146 24.39 -13.76 -1.59
CA VAL A 146 24.20 -14.91 -2.48
C VAL A 146 24.61 -14.49 -3.89
N GLY A 147 25.58 -15.20 -4.47
CA GLY A 147 26.04 -14.91 -5.84
C GLY A 147 26.62 -13.50 -6.05
N GLY A 148 27.15 -12.86 -5.00
CA GLY A 148 27.69 -11.49 -5.07
C GLY A 148 26.66 -10.38 -4.84
N TYR A 149 25.40 -10.73 -4.57
CA TYR A 149 24.32 -9.80 -4.27
C TYR A 149 23.76 -10.00 -2.87
N LEU A 150 23.37 -8.93 -2.19
CA LEU A 150 22.66 -8.99 -0.92
C LEU A 150 21.24 -9.49 -1.16
N SER A 151 20.94 -10.71 -0.73
CA SER A 151 19.62 -11.32 -0.96
C SER A 151 18.60 -10.79 0.05
N PRO A 152 17.46 -10.21 -0.39
CA PRO A 152 16.40 -9.77 0.51
C PRO A 152 15.78 -10.96 1.26
N LYS A 153 15.68 -12.12 0.60
CA LYS A 153 15.26 -13.37 1.23
C LYS A 153 16.19 -13.80 2.36
N ALA A 154 17.50 -13.86 2.12
CA ALA A 154 18.46 -14.22 3.16
C ALA A 154 18.46 -13.23 4.35
N VAL A 155 18.20 -11.95 4.07
CA VAL A 155 17.99 -10.93 5.11
C VAL A 155 16.69 -11.21 5.88
N ALA A 156 15.58 -11.41 5.19
CA ALA A 156 14.28 -11.72 5.80
C ALA A 156 14.35 -12.99 6.66
N ASP A 157 14.94 -14.08 6.16
CA ASP A 157 15.16 -15.34 6.89
C ASP A 157 16.00 -15.13 8.16
N THR A 158 16.97 -14.20 8.11
CA THR A 158 17.78 -13.85 9.29
C THR A 158 16.91 -13.16 10.34
N PHE A 159 16.02 -12.25 9.94
CA PHE A 159 15.06 -11.64 10.85
C PHE A 159 14.02 -12.63 11.36
N GLU A 160 13.56 -13.57 10.53
CA GLU A 160 12.54 -14.54 10.90
C GLU A 160 13.05 -15.45 12.02
N LYS A 161 14.30 -15.90 11.94
CA LYS A 161 14.93 -16.67 13.01
C LYS A 161 15.02 -15.91 14.33
N VAL A 162 15.17 -14.59 14.28
CA VAL A 162 15.21 -13.73 15.47
C VAL A 162 13.80 -13.54 16.03
N VAL A 163 12.84 -13.16 15.17
CA VAL A 163 11.43 -12.92 15.49
C VAL A 163 10.79 -14.20 16.01
N ALA A 164 10.81 -15.30 15.26
CA ALA A 164 10.16 -16.55 15.65
C ALA A 164 10.95 -17.34 16.71
N GLY A 165 12.28 -17.34 16.65
CA GLY A 165 13.11 -18.27 17.41
C GLY A 165 13.77 -17.71 18.68
N SER A 166 13.96 -16.39 18.76
CA SER A 166 14.76 -15.79 19.85
C SER A 166 13.94 -14.95 20.82
N ILE A 167 12.78 -14.45 20.40
CA ILE A 167 11.92 -13.58 21.21
C ILE A 167 10.87 -14.40 21.95
N ASN A 168 10.77 -14.19 23.26
CA ASN A 168 9.71 -14.76 24.08
C ASN A 168 8.44 -13.90 24.00
N TRP A 169 7.67 -14.06 22.91
CA TRP A 169 6.43 -13.31 22.69
C TRP A 169 5.39 -13.46 23.80
N PRO A 170 5.18 -14.64 24.42
CA PRO A 170 4.27 -14.76 25.56
C PRO A 170 4.67 -13.89 26.76
N ALA A 171 5.97 -13.73 27.02
CA ALA A 171 6.45 -12.88 28.11
C ALA A 171 6.20 -11.39 27.82
N ILE A 172 6.46 -10.94 26.58
CA ILE A 172 6.15 -9.57 26.15
C ILE A 172 4.63 -9.34 26.19
N GLY A 173 3.85 -10.31 25.72
CA GLY A 173 2.39 -10.25 25.76
C GLY A 173 1.86 -10.11 27.18
N THR A 174 2.38 -10.88 28.14
CA THR A 174 2.00 -10.77 29.55
C THR A 174 2.36 -9.41 30.15
N LEU A 175 3.49 -8.83 29.76
CA LEU A 175 3.93 -7.51 30.22
C LEU A 175 3.01 -6.39 29.71
N LEU A 176 2.57 -6.51 28.45
CA LEU A 176 1.77 -5.49 27.75
C LEU A 176 0.25 -5.73 27.80
N ASP A 177 -0.20 -6.82 28.44
CA ASP A 177 -1.59 -7.29 28.45
C ASP A 177 -2.15 -7.59 27.04
N TYR A 178 -1.32 -8.20 26.19
CA TYR A 178 -1.67 -8.64 24.83
C TYR A 178 -1.41 -10.13 24.64
N VAL A 179 -2.17 -10.79 23.75
CA VAL A 179 -1.80 -12.12 23.26
C VAL A 179 -1.00 -11.95 21.98
N ILE A 180 0.30 -12.23 22.04
CA ILE A 180 1.23 -12.02 20.94
C ILE A 180 1.77 -13.36 20.46
N ARG A 181 1.67 -13.62 19.16
CA ARG A 181 2.22 -14.83 18.53
C ARG A 181 2.68 -14.57 17.09
N PRO A 182 3.76 -15.21 16.62
CA PRO A 182 4.05 -15.25 15.19
C PRO A 182 2.86 -15.83 14.42
N ALA A 183 2.50 -15.21 13.30
CA ALA A 183 1.40 -15.67 12.45
C ALA A 183 1.74 -17.01 11.80
N ALA A 184 0.72 -17.85 11.57
CA ALA A 184 0.84 -19.11 10.85
C ALA A 184 0.16 -18.98 9.48
N PRO A 185 0.82 -19.34 8.36
CA PRO A 185 2.18 -19.89 8.26
C PRO A 185 3.29 -18.84 8.46
N PRO A 186 4.49 -19.23 8.93
CA PRO A 186 5.56 -18.30 9.32
C PRO A 186 6.24 -17.54 8.15
N ALA A 187 5.81 -17.75 6.91
CA ALA A 187 6.52 -17.31 5.71
C ALA A 187 6.56 -15.78 5.49
N ASP A 188 5.75 -14.99 6.20
CA ASP A 188 5.54 -13.58 5.90
C ASP A 188 6.10 -12.59 6.94
N LEU A 189 6.94 -13.05 7.90
CA LEU A 189 7.50 -12.17 8.93
C LEU A 189 6.39 -11.33 9.61
N THR A 190 5.27 -11.96 9.95
CA THR A 190 4.09 -11.29 10.51
C THR A 190 3.86 -11.72 11.96
N LEU A 191 3.57 -10.73 12.81
CA LEU A 191 3.15 -10.93 14.19
C LEU A 191 1.65 -10.71 14.30
N GLU A 192 0.94 -11.64 14.93
CA GLU A 192 -0.46 -11.48 15.30
C GLU A 192 -0.56 -11.03 16.75
N VAL A 193 -1.27 -9.92 16.97
CA VAL A 193 -1.41 -9.25 18.26
C VAL A 193 -2.90 -9.11 18.56
N GLN A 194 -3.39 -9.87 19.54
CA GLN A 194 -4.73 -9.68 20.07
C GLN A 194 -4.67 -8.57 21.12
N TYR A 195 -5.11 -7.37 20.73
CA TYR A 195 -5.13 -6.16 21.59
C TYR A 195 -6.50 -5.91 22.23
N ASP A 196 -7.50 -6.70 21.84
CA ASP A 196 -8.89 -6.68 22.32
C ASP A 196 -9.45 -8.11 22.13
N PRO A 197 -10.33 -8.62 22.99
CA PRO A 197 -10.84 -10.00 22.89
C PRO A 197 -11.34 -10.41 21.49
N GLU A 198 -11.92 -9.48 20.73
CA GLU A 198 -12.47 -9.76 19.39
C GLU A 198 -11.60 -9.24 18.24
N ARG A 199 -10.46 -8.58 18.52
CA ARG A 199 -9.69 -7.87 17.49
C ARG A 199 -8.22 -8.22 17.51
N HIS A 200 -7.71 -8.37 16.30
CA HIS A 200 -6.34 -8.78 16.04
C HIS A 200 -5.69 -7.75 15.13
N LEU A 201 -4.43 -7.44 15.42
CA LEU A 201 -3.56 -6.59 14.62
C LEU A 201 -2.43 -7.46 14.07
N PHE A 202 -2.25 -7.43 12.76
CA PHE A 202 -1.12 -8.04 12.07
C PHE A 202 -0.01 -6.99 11.87
N ILE A 203 1.18 -7.28 12.39
CA ILE A 203 2.37 -6.42 12.26
C ILE A 203 3.36 -7.13 11.34
N ASP A 204 3.56 -6.58 10.14
CA ASP A 204 4.56 -7.09 9.20
C ASP A 204 5.92 -6.45 9.45
N PHE A 205 6.95 -7.25 9.68
CA PHE A 205 8.32 -6.78 9.72
C PHE A 205 8.85 -6.57 8.31
N LEU A 206 9.27 -5.35 8.01
CA LEU A 206 9.75 -5.00 6.67
C LEU A 206 11.19 -4.47 6.73
N PRO A 207 12.19 -5.35 6.50
CA PRO A 207 13.58 -4.92 6.35
C PRO A 207 13.71 -3.91 5.22
N SER A 208 14.43 -2.82 5.48
CA SER A 208 14.58 -1.72 4.54
C SER A 208 16.02 -1.25 4.44
N LEU A 209 16.44 -0.89 3.23
CA LEU A 209 17.76 -0.33 2.91
C LEU A 209 17.60 1.09 2.38
N THR A 210 18.63 1.91 2.61
CA THR A 210 18.75 3.22 1.96
C THR A 210 20.14 3.34 1.35
N LEU A 211 20.19 3.50 0.03
CA LEU A 211 21.42 3.68 -0.75
C LEU A 211 21.25 4.93 -1.63
N GLY A 212 21.91 6.02 -1.24
CA GLY A 212 21.61 7.34 -1.81
C GLY A 212 20.17 7.75 -1.51
N ASP A 213 19.45 8.18 -2.54
CA ASP A 213 18.03 8.56 -2.47
C ASP A 213 17.07 7.37 -2.69
N ILE A 214 17.61 6.16 -2.88
CA ILE A 214 16.81 4.96 -3.17
C ILE A 214 16.51 4.22 -1.86
N ILE A 215 15.22 4.04 -1.58
CA ILE A 215 14.74 3.26 -0.44
C ILE A 215 14.20 1.93 -0.96
N LEU A 216 14.78 0.84 -0.48
CA LEU A 216 14.41 -0.52 -0.86
C LEU A 216 13.82 -1.25 0.34
N VAL A 217 12.94 -2.22 0.07
CA VAL A 217 12.34 -3.09 1.09
C VAL A 217 12.41 -4.55 0.68
N ALA A 218 12.63 -5.43 1.66
CA ALA A 218 12.62 -6.88 1.48
C ALA A 218 11.19 -7.43 1.45
N LYS A 219 10.35 -6.90 0.55
CA LYS A 219 9.04 -7.47 0.25
C LYS A 219 9.17 -8.33 -1.00
N PRO A 220 8.96 -9.66 -0.91
CA PRO A 220 9.20 -10.56 -2.04
C PRO A 220 8.34 -10.20 -3.25
N HIS A 221 8.85 -10.54 -4.42
CA HIS A 221 8.06 -10.53 -5.66
C HIS A 221 7.11 -11.74 -5.63
N ARG A 222 5.92 -11.64 -6.24
CA ARG A 222 4.95 -12.74 -6.26
C ARG A 222 5.50 -14.06 -6.82
N LEU A 223 6.33 -13.96 -7.86
CA LEU A 223 7.03 -15.10 -8.46
C LEU A 223 8.35 -15.39 -7.71
N ALA A 224 8.46 -16.61 -7.16
CA ALA A 224 9.60 -17.05 -6.35
C ALA A 224 10.97 -16.98 -7.07
N GLN A 225 10.99 -17.06 -8.41
CA GLN A 225 12.22 -16.93 -9.20
C GLN A 225 12.87 -15.54 -9.06
N ASN A 226 12.11 -14.54 -8.62
CA ASN A 226 12.53 -13.16 -8.43
C ASN A 226 12.75 -12.79 -6.95
N ASP A 227 12.81 -13.78 -6.04
CA ASP A 227 13.00 -13.57 -4.59
C ASP A 227 14.34 -12.92 -4.21
N ASN A 228 15.28 -12.83 -5.16
CA ASN A 228 16.55 -12.15 -5.00
C ASN A 228 16.47 -10.62 -5.19
N LEU A 229 15.31 -10.10 -5.64
CA LEU A 229 15.11 -8.69 -5.92
C LEU A 229 14.54 -7.92 -4.75
N TRP A 230 15.14 -6.78 -4.45
CA TRP A 230 14.60 -5.80 -3.52
C TRP A 230 13.53 -4.96 -4.19
N ARG A 231 12.44 -4.65 -3.47
CA ARG A 231 11.35 -3.83 -4.01
C ARG A 231 11.59 -2.35 -3.70
N LEU A 232 11.38 -1.47 -4.68
CA LEU A 232 11.40 -0.03 -4.47
C LEU A 232 10.23 0.42 -3.57
N SER A 233 10.53 1.21 -2.54
CA SER A 233 9.51 1.73 -1.63
C SER A 233 8.84 2.97 -2.20
N LEU A 234 7.61 2.81 -2.71
CA LEU A 234 6.82 3.91 -3.28
C LEU A 234 5.75 4.48 -2.32
N ARG A 235 5.21 3.63 -1.45
CA ARG A 235 4.07 3.95 -0.57
C ARG A 235 4.24 5.25 0.25
N PRO A 236 5.38 5.52 0.91
CA PRO A 236 5.54 6.75 1.69
C PRO A 236 5.39 8.01 0.82
N ALA A 237 5.99 8.01 -0.37
CA ALA A 237 5.90 9.13 -1.30
C ALA A 237 4.50 9.27 -1.92
N GLU A 238 3.84 8.15 -2.24
CA GLU A 238 2.46 8.14 -2.77
C GLU A 238 1.48 8.77 -1.78
N THR A 239 1.54 8.34 -0.52
CA THR A 239 0.66 8.83 0.54
C THR A 239 0.98 10.27 0.93
N ALA A 240 2.26 10.66 0.97
CA ALA A 240 2.65 12.05 1.17
C ALA A 240 2.13 12.96 0.06
N ARG A 241 2.24 12.54 -1.21
CA ARG A 241 1.70 13.30 -2.35
C ARG A 241 0.19 13.44 -2.27
N LEU A 242 -0.53 12.36 -1.98
CA LEU A 242 -1.98 12.36 -1.85
C LEU A 242 -2.45 13.34 -0.76
N ARG A 243 -1.81 13.30 0.41
CA ARG A 243 -2.12 14.20 1.52
C ARG A 243 -1.80 15.65 1.21
N ALA A 244 -0.67 15.92 0.56
CA ALA A 244 -0.30 17.28 0.20
C ALA A 244 -1.33 17.90 -0.75
N LEU A 245 -1.88 17.10 -1.68
CA LEU A 245 -2.97 17.55 -2.56
C LEU A 245 -4.24 17.88 -1.76
N ASP A 246 -4.70 16.98 -0.89
CA ASP A 246 -5.89 17.23 -0.07
C ASP A 246 -5.71 18.35 0.95
N GLN A 247 -4.51 18.55 1.50
CA GLN A 247 -4.22 19.67 2.40
C GLN A 247 -4.26 21.01 1.67
N CYS A 248 -3.93 21.04 0.38
CA CYS A 248 -3.91 22.26 -0.41
C CYS A 248 -5.31 22.81 -0.71
N ASP A 249 -6.29 21.92 -0.93
CA ASP A 249 -7.65 22.30 -1.35
C ASP A 249 -8.77 21.78 -0.43
N SER A 250 -8.42 21.14 0.69
CA SER A 250 -9.36 20.40 1.55
C SER A 250 -10.20 19.38 0.78
N GLY A 251 -9.58 18.76 -0.22
CA GLY A 251 -10.22 17.85 -1.16
C GLY A 251 -10.64 16.51 -0.57
N CYS A 252 -11.37 15.74 -1.36
CA CYS A 252 -11.93 14.45 -0.99
C CYS A 252 -11.12 13.24 -1.53
N ARG A 253 -9.83 13.39 -1.91
CA ARG A 253 -9.05 12.30 -2.53
C ARG A 253 -8.84 11.14 -1.57
N CYS A 254 -8.42 11.42 -0.34
CA CYS A 254 -8.24 10.41 0.70
C CYS A 254 -9.57 9.75 1.09
N LEU A 255 -10.66 10.52 1.11
CA LEU A 255 -12.01 9.99 1.34
C LEU A 255 -12.42 9.01 0.23
N CYS A 256 -12.24 9.42 -1.03
CA CYS A 256 -12.51 8.59 -2.20
C CYS A 256 -11.66 7.30 -2.17
N LEU A 257 -10.36 7.42 -1.87
CA LEU A 257 -9.46 6.27 -1.73
C LEU A 257 -9.93 5.31 -0.62
N LYS A 258 -10.31 5.83 0.56
CA LYS A 258 -10.79 4.99 1.67
C LYS A 258 -12.06 4.23 1.29
N ILE A 259 -13.02 4.89 0.66
CA ILE A 259 -14.21 4.22 0.15
C ILE A 259 -13.80 3.11 -0.83
N PHE A 260 -12.93 3.42 -1.78
CA PHE A 260 -12.53 2.45 -2.80
C PHE A 260 -11.79 1.24 -2.23
N LYS A 261 -10.91 1.47 -1.24
CA LYS A 261 -10.25 0.41 -0.47
C LYS A 261 -11.24 -0.48 0.27
N ALA A 262 -12.25 0.11 0.91
CA ALA A 262 -13.26 -0.67 1.63
C ALA A 262 -14.08 -1.53 0.69
N VAL A 263 -14.49 -0.98 -0.46
CA VAL A 263 -15.14 -1.76 -1.53
C VAL A 263 -14.27 -2.94 -1.93
N CYS A 264 -12.97 -2.74 -2.20
CA CYS A 264 -12.09 -3.85 -2.58
C CYS A 264 -11.90 -4.86 -1.44
N LYS A 265 -11.83 -4.40 -0.19
CA LYS A 265 -11.70 -5.27 1.00
C LYS A 265 -12.95 -6.10 1.28
N SER A 266 -14.14 -5.56 1.02
CA SER A 266 -15.42 -6.26 1.22
C SER A 266 -15.80 -7.21 0.08
N ASN A 267 -15.22 -7.04 -1.12
CA ASN A 267 -15.55 -7.82 -2.29
C ASN A 267 -14.41 -8.79 -2.64
N PRO A 268 -14.55 -10.11 -2.42
CA PRO A 268 -13.49 -11.09 -2.67
C PRO A 268 -12.88 -11.02 -4.07
N ALA A 269 -13.71 -10.84 -5.11
CA ALA A 269 -13.26 -10.71 -6.49
C ALA A 269 -12.38 -9.47 -6.74
N LEU A 270 -12.50 -8.43 -5.90
CA LEU A 270 -11.67 -7.22 -5.93
C LEU A 270 -10.50 -7.27 -4.94
N GLY A 271 -10.36 -8.36 -4.18
CA GLY A 271 -9.37 -8.50 -3.11
C GLY A 271 -7.91 -8.46 -3.60
N HIS A 272 -7.68 -8.73 -4.88
CA HIS A 272 -6.35 -8.63 -5.50
C HIS A 272 -5.88 -7.19 -5.72
N LEU A 273 -6.77 -6.20 -5.65
CA LEU A 273 -6.40 -4.78 -5.79
C LEU A 273 -5.74 -4.26 -4.52
N THR A 274 -4.52 -3.75 -4.67
CA THR A 274 -3.73 -3.23 -3.56
C THR A 274 -4.02 -1.75 -3.30
N ALA A 275 -3.77 -1.31 -2.07
CA ALA A 275 -3.90 0.11 -1.72
C ALA A 275 -3.00 1.03 -2.57
N SER A 276 -1.82 0.55 -3.01
CA SER A 276 -0.92 1.34 -3.87
C SER A 276 -1.50 1.53 -5.27
N GLN A 277 -2.07 0.47 -5.87
CA GLN A 277 -2.77 0.57 -7.17
C GLN A 277 -3.93 1.58 -7.10
N LEU A 278 -4.79 1.45 -6.08
CA LEU A 278 -5.93 2.38 -5.89
C LEU A 278 -5.45 3.82 -5.65
N THR A 279 -4.36 4.01 -4.91
CA THR A 279 -3.77 5.34 -4.67
C THR A 279 -3.29 5.96 -5.98
N ASN A 280 -2.62 5.19 -6.84
CA ASN A 280 -2.12 5.69 -8.12
C ASN A 280 -3.24 6.03 -9.11
N VAL A 281 -4.36 5.29 -9.11
CA VAL A 281 -5.56 5.67 -9.87
C VAL A 281 -6.05 7.06 -9.46
N ILE A 282 -6.12 7.34 -8.14
CA ILE A 282 -6.54 8.64 -7.62
C ILE A 282 -5.50 9.74 -7.93
N LEU A 283 -4.21 9.42 -7.88
CA LEU A 283 -3.14 10.37 -8.22
C LEU A 283 -3.15 10.75 -9.71
N HIS A 284 -3.38 9.81 -10.62
CA HIS A 284 -3.55 10.09 -12.05
C HIS A 284 -4.81 10.92 -12.29
N LEU A 285 -5.94 10.54 -11.70
CA LEU A 285 -7.17 11.33 -11.80
C LEU A 285 -6.99 12.76 -11.26
N SER A 286 -6.16 12.95 -10.24
CA SER A 286 -5.84 14.27 -9.70
C SER A 286 -4.99 15.15 -10.62
N GLN A 287 -4.36 14.58 -11.65
CA GLN A 287 -3.66 15.34 -12.69
C GLN A 287 -4.65 15.82 -13.77
N GLU A 288 -5.71 15.05 -14.02
CA GLU A 288 -6.75 15.38 -14.99
C GLU A 288 -7.81 16.33 -14.41
N GLU A 289 -8.13 16.17 -13.13
CA GLU A 289 -9.21 16.85 -12.45
C GLU A 289 -8.69 17.70 -11.29
N SER A 290 -9.00 19.00 -11.32
CA SER A 290 -8.59 19.96 -10.31
C SER A 290 -9.58 20.08 -9.16
N ASP A 291 -10.89 20.00 -9.43
CA ASP A 291 -11.92 20.10 -8.41
C ASP A 291 -12.03 18.77 -7.63
N TRP A 292 -11.70 18.79 -6.35
CA TRP A 292 -11.90 17.67 -5.42
C TRP A 292 -12.74 18.08 -4.22
N SER A 293 -13.61 19.08 -4.39
CA SER A 293 -14.57 19.47 -3.36
C SER A 293 -15.42 18.28 -2.90
N GLN A 294 -15.93 18.36 -1.68
CA GLN A 294 -16.71 17.25 -1.10
C GLN A 294 -17.93 16.91 -1.97
N ASP A 295 -18.53 17.89 -2.64
CA ASP A 295 -19.74 17.74 -3.46
C ASP A 295 -19.55 16.93 -4.74
N VAL A 296 -18.31 16.75 -5.21
CA VAL A 296 -17.99 15.99 -6.43
C VAL A 296 -17.51 14.56 -6.16
N LEU A 297 -17.54 14.10 -4.90
CA LEU A 297 -17.08 12.77 -4.49
C LEU A 297 -17.66 11.63 -5.36
N ALA A 298 -18.97 11.65 -5.64
CA ALA A 298 -19.63 10.64 -6.47
C ALA A 298 -19.10 10.64 -7.90
N ASP A 299 -18.87 11.81 -8.49
CA ASP A 299 -18.31 11.92 -9.83
C ASP A 299 -16.86 11.43 -9.85
N ARG A 300 -16.04 11.78 -8.86
CA ARG A 300 -14.65 11.30 -8.72
C ARG A 300 -14.57 9.79 -8.49
N PHE A 301 -15.47 9.23 -7.69
CA PHE A 301 -15.56 7.79 -7.46
C PHE A 301 -15.89 7.04 -8.77
N LEU A 302 -16.86 7.51 -9.54
CA LEU A 302 -17.20 6.92 -10.84
C LEU A 302 -16.09 7.08 -11.88
N GLN A 303 -15.37 8.20 -11.86
CA GLN A 303 -14.19 8.39 -12.71
C GLN A 303 -13.05 7.46 -12.31
N ALA A 304 -12.81 7.26 -11.02
CA ALA A 304 -11.81 6.31 -10.53
C ALA A 304 -12.13 4.87 -10.94
N LEU A 305 -13.40 4.45 -10.86
CA LEU A 305 -13.85 3.15 -11.35
C LEU A 305 -13.58 2.98 -12.86
N LYS A 306 -13.97 3.98 -13.66
CA LYS A 306 -13.73 3.95 -15.12
C LYS A 306 -12.25 4.00 -15.47
N GLY A 307 -11.46 4.77 -14.74
CA GLY A 307 -10.01 4.84 -14.89
C GLY A 307 -9.37 3.49 -14.60
N LEU A 308 -9.74 2.87 -13.48
CA LEU A 308 -9.25 1.54 -13.12
C LEU A 308 -9.56 0.49 -14.20
N ILE A 309 -10.80 0.48 -14.71
CA ILE A 309 -11.19 -0.40 -15.82
C ILE A 309 -10.29 -0.19 -17.04
N ARG A 310 -10.06 1.07 -17.46
CA ARG A 310 -9.18 1.36 -18.61
C ARG A 310 -7.75 0.87 -18.39
N TYR A 311 -7.22 0.99 -17.17
CA TYR A 311 -5.88 0.48 -16.86
C TYR A 311 -5.83 -1.05 -16.88
N LEU A 312 -6.89 -1.72 -16.42
CA LEU A 312 -7.01 -3.19 -16.47
C LEU A 312 -7.09 -3.68 -17.92
N GLU A 313 -7.90 -3.03 -18.76
CA GLU A 313 -7.98 -3.33 -20.21
C GLU A 313 -6.64 -3.16 -20.93
N ALA A 314 -5.85 -2.15 -20.52
CA ALA A 314 -4.51 -1.94 -21.04
C ALA A 314 -3.47 -2.92 -20.45
N GLY A 315 -3.80 -3.64 -19.36
CA GLY A 315 -2.87 -4.46 -18.58
C GLY A 315 -1.76 -3.66 -17.88
N VAL A 316 -1.88 -2.33 -17.83
CA VAL A 316 -0.82 -1.43 -17.36
C VAL A 316 -1.42 -0.30 -16.53
N LEU A 317 -1.02 -0.25 -15.26
CA LEU A 317 -1.20 0.90 -14.38
C LEU A 317 0.18 1.47 -14.04
N PRO A 318 0.64 2.55 -14.71
CA PRO A 318 1.94 3.14 -14.39
C PRO A 318 1.90 3.78 -12.99
N SER A 319 2.99 3.70 -12.23
CA SER A 319 3.10 4.50 -11.01
C SER A 319 3.16 6.00 -11.37
N ALA A 320 2.39 6.82 -10.66
CA ALA A 320 2.38 8.27 -10.81
C ALA A 320 3.71 8.92 -10.39
N LEU A 321 4.53 8.22 -9.60
CA LEU A 321 5.84 8.71 -9.14
C LEU A 321 7.00 8.14 -9.96
N ASN A 322 6.85 6.94 -10.51
CA ASN A 322 7.83 6.33 -11.42
C ASN A 322 7.11 5.64 -12.59
N PRO A 323 6.91 6.35 -13.72
CA PRO A 323 6.12 5.83 -14.85
C PRO A 323 6.65 4.54 -15.49
N LYS A 324 7.91 4.17 -15.24
CA LYS A 324 8.48 2.89 -15.71
C LYS A 324 7.90 1.68 -14.96
N VAL A 325 7.39 1.87 -13.76
CA VAL A 325 6.85 0.80 -12.91
C VAL A 325 5.39 0.56 -13.25
N ASN A 326 5.08 -0.63 -13.78
CA ASN A 326 3.71 -1.10 -13.93
C ASN A 326 3.24 -1.76 -12.62
N LEU A 327 2.26 -1.17 -11.94
CA LEU A 327 1.70 -1.68 -10.69
C LEU A 327 0.83 -2.94 -10.86
N PHE A 328 0.50 -3.31 -12.10
CA PHE A 328 -0.17 -4.57 -12.43
C PHE A 328 0.78 -5.70 -12.84
N SER A 329 2.11 -5.49 -12.81
CA SER A 329 3.08 -6.49 -13.26
C SER A 329 3.04 -7.81 -12.49
N GLU A 330 2.50 -7.80 -11.27
CA GLU A 330 2.37 -8.99 -10.41
C GLU A 330 0.97 -9.62 -10.43
N LEU A 331 0.02 -9.06 -11.19
CA LEU A 331 -1.28 -9.68 -11.42
C LEU A 331 -1.19 -10.68 -12.56
N THR A 332 -1.92 -11.79 -12.47
CA THR A 332 -2.04 -12.73 -13.59
C THR A 332 -3.07 -12.22 -14.60
N PRO A 333 -3.01 -12.65 -15.87
CA PRO A 333 -4.02 -12.28 -16.85
C PRO A 333 -5.44 -12.62 -16.41
N GLU A 334 -5.63 -13.76 -15.74
CA GLU A 334 -6.93 -14.21 -15.24
C GLU A 334 -7.47 -13.29 -14.14
N GLU A 335 -6.61 -12.83 -13.23
CA GLU A 335 -7.00 -11.85 -12.21
C GLU A 335 -7.35 -10.51 -12.82
N VAL A 336 -6.61 -10.06 -13.85
CA VAL A 336 -6.92 -8.81 -14.56
C VAL A 336 -8.30 -8.90 -15.23
N ASP A 337 -8.61 -10.03 -15.87
CA ASP A 337 -9.90 -10.28 -16.50
C ASP A 337 -11.05 -10.35 -15.47
N GLU A 338 -10.86 -11.06 -14.35
CA GLU A 338 -11.85 -11.16 -13.27
C GLU A 338 -12.14 -9.80 -12.62
N LEU A 339 -11.08 -9.02 -12.35
CA LEU A 339 -11.18 -7.65 -11.84
C LEU A 339 -11.95 -6.76 -12.81
N GLY A 340 -11.57 -6.81 -14.10
CA GLY A 340 -12.22 -6.05 -15.17
C GLY A 340 -13.70 -6.38 -15.28
N TYR A 341 -14.05 -7.67 -15.35
CA TYR A 341 -15.43 -8.15 -15.44
C TYR A 341 -16.27 -7.67 -14.25
N THR A 342 -15.77 -7.86 -13.03
CA THR A 342 -16.46 -7.47 -11.79
C THR A 342 -16.77 -5.97 -11.75
N LEU A 343 -15.79 -5.13 -12.13
CA LEU A 343 -15.96 -3.69 -12.18
C LEU A 343 -16.92 -3.27 -13.30
N TYR A 344 -16.85 -3.92 -14.46
CA TYR A 344 -17.76 -3.67 -15.59
C TYR A 344 -19.21 -3.97 -15.24
N SER A 345 -19.49 -5.12 -14.62
CA SER A 345 -20.83 -5.48 -14.15
C SER A 345 -21.38 -4.50 -13.12
N SER A 346 -20.49 -3.86 -12.35
CA SER A 346 -20.85 -2.90 -11.31
C SER A 346 -21.04 -1.48 -11.84
N LEU A 347 -20.65 -1.15 -13.08
CA LEU A 347 -20.76 0.21 -13.63
C LEU A 347 -22.22 0.64 -13.88
N SER A 348 -23.10 -0.29 -14.20
CA SER A 348 -24.54 0.00 -14.40
C SER A 348 -25.22 0.37 -13.09
N GLU A 349 -24.83 -0.28 -11.99
CA GLU A 349 -25.38 -0.09 -10.65
C GLU A 349 -24.24 0.00 -9.61
N PRO A 350 -23.53 1.13 -9.54
CA PRO A 350 -22.35 1.29 -8.68
C PRO A 350 -22.66 1.17 -7.18
N GLU A 351 -23.94 1.26 -6.82
CA GLU A 351 -24.40 1.10 -5.45
C GLU A 351 -24.30 -0.34 -4.93
N VAL A 352 -24.27 -1.33 -5.84
CA VAL A 352 -24.09 -2.74 -5.48
C VAL A 352 -22.75 -2.97 -4.78
N LEU A 353 -21.72 -2.22 -5.19
CA LEU A 353 -20.39 -2.24 -4.56
C LEU A 353 -20.40 -1.77 -3.10
N LEU A 354 -21.45 -1.08 -2.65
CA LEU A 354 -21.57 -0.53 -1.30
C LEU A 354 -22.38 -1.44 -0.35
N GLN A 355 -22.92 -2.56 -0.85
CA GLN A 355 -23.77 -3.47 -0.06
C GLN A 355 -22.98 -4.59 0.62
N THR A 356 -21.85 -4.98 0.01
CA THR A 356 -20.87 -5.93 0.53
C THR A 356 -19.98 -5.28 1.58
#